data_AF-A0AAV5S7Y2-F1
#
_entry.id   AF-A0AAV5S7Y2-F1
#
_cell.length_a   1.000
_cell.length_b   1.000
_cell.length_c   1.000
_cell.angle_alpha   90.00
_cell.angle_beta   90.00
_cell.angle_gamma   90.00
#
_symmetry.space_group_name_H-M   'P 1'
#
loop_
_entity.id
_entity.type
_entity.pdbx_description
1 polymer ?
#
loop_
_entity_poly.entity_id
_entity_poly.type
_entity_poly.pdbx_seq_one_letter_code
_entity_poly.pdbx_strand_id
1 'polypeptide(L)'
;MAATGPQWSLYPLLAIIAFCTFSLSGLHIFFCLPFHILFAPLLAGIVALLTAFHAIFLRYPNRTDFVLQVIAALFSSAFFFSSALETFCLSKNKDDSSSSGDICEGVTYRTESLVGSCNGFFGNMQAVVMRNANWELHSARIFVSSCLTALAASQLLITTALSFYSAHETKLRIRTFHYQFVLGLLLIVSALFHWQFCCLYYFVSLPAACGLLCLAQGLTTRLRPSSLSRALDVAGTFASIALFSSLLFSILCTVSSIFDWRLSILRHCRWGDTMMKGCRRSLHFSYPYFNWQLPQIEHEVTTIQIAIYTVLLIFSLLYFYFSMKSTFRLRKKKERNIYFD
;
A
#
# COMPACT_ATOMS: atom_id res chain seq x y z
N MET A 1 -14.80 13.05 -32.84
CA MET A 1 -13.80 13.04 -31.74
C MET A 1 -12.70 12.10 -32.17
N ALA A 2 -11.57 12.64 -32.64
CA ALA A 2 -10.45 11.84 -33.11
C ALA A 2 -9.83 11.13 -31.91
N ALA A 3 -9.81 9.79 -31.96
CA ALA A 3 -9.14 8.99 -30.95
C ALA A 3 -7.66 9.40 -30.91
N THR A 4 -7.17 9.77 -29.74
CA THR A 4 -5.80 10.23 -29.56
C THR A 4 -4.85 9.03 -29.74
N GLY A 5 -3.83 9.19 -30.60
CA GLY A 5 -2.84 8.14 -30.91
C GLY A 5 -2.19 7.40 -29.73
N PRO A 6 -1.98 7.99 -28.53
CA PRO A 6 -1.37 7.28 -27.40
C PRO A 6 -2.22 6.14 -26.82
N GLN A 7 -3.55 6.23 -26.85
CA GLN A 7 -4.40 5.17 -26.28
C GLN A 7 -4.29 3.86 -27.09
N TRP A 8 -4.22 3.99 -28.42
CA TRP A 8 -4.10 2.84 -29.32
C TRP A 8 -2.76 2.12 -29.21
N SER A 9 -1.70 2.78 -28.76
CA SER A 9 -0.40 2.14 -28.50
C SER A 9 -0.28 1.59 -27.08
N LEU A 10 -0.90 2.25 -26.09
CA LEU A 10 -0.81 1.83 -24.69
C LEU A 10 -1.59 0.55 -24.37
N TYR A 11 -2.74 0.29 -25.00
CA TYR A 11 -3.49 -0.96 -24.73
C TYR A 11 -2.78 -2.22 -25.24
N PRO A 12 -2.27 -2.28 -26.47
CA PRO A 12 -1.46 -3.43 -26.92
C PRO A 12 -0.17 -3.57 -26.11
N LEU A 13 0.48 -2.46 -25.74
CA LEU A 13 1.66 -2.49 -24.89
C LEU A 13 1.35 -3.07 -23.51
N LEU A 14 0.22 -2.69 -22.90
CA LEU A 14 -0.25 -3.28 -21.64
C LEU A 14 -0.50 -4.78 -21.78
N ALA A 15 -1.09 -5.23 -22.90
CA ALA A 15 -1.33 -6.65 -23.15
C ALA A 15 0.00 -7.44 -23.23
N ILE A 16 0.99 -6.91 -23.93
CA ILE A 16 2.32 -7.53 -24.04
C ILE A 16 3.00 -7.61 -22.67
N ILE A 17 3.02 -6.49 -21.93
CA ILE A 17 3.62 -6.46 -20.58
C ILE A 17 2.88 -7.42 -19.65
N ALA A 18 1.55 -7.42 -19.65
CA ALA A 18 0.76 -8.31 -18.81
C ALA A 18 0.98 -9.79 -19.16
N PHE A 19 1.16 -10.12 -20.45
CA PHE A 19 1.51 -11.46 -20.89
C PHE A 19 2.93 -11.87 -20.43
N CYS A 20 3.90 -10.97 -20.53
CA CYS A 20 5.24 -11.18 -20.02
C CYS A 20 5.23 -11.37 -18.49
N THR A 21 4.49 -10.53 -17.76
CA THR A 21 4.30 -10.64 -16.31
C THR A 21 3.69 -11.98 -15.95
N PHE A 22 2.62 -12.41 -16.63
CA PHE A 22 1.98 -13.71 -16.42
C PHE A 22 2.94 -14.87 -16.67
N SER A 23 3.70 -14.83 -17.76
CA SER A 23 4.66 -15.88 -18.13
C SER A 23 5.82 -15.98 -17.13
N LEU A 24 6.41 -14.83 -16.76
CA LEU A 24 7.47 -14.77 -15.75
C LEU A 24 6.98 -15.10 -14.34
N SER A 25 5.68 -14.92 -14.05
CA SER A 25 5.07 -15.39 -12.80
C SER A 25 5.09 -16.92 -12.71
N GLY A 26 4.95 -17.62 -13.85
CA GLY A 26 5.14 -19.07 -13.89
C GLY A 26 6.57 -19.48 -13.52
N LEU A 27 7.57 -18.73 -14.01
CA LEU A 27 8.97 -18.94 -13.62
C LEU A 27 9.24 -18.56 -12.16
N HIS A 28 8.59 -17.52 -11.64
CA HIS A 28 8.67 -17.12 -10.23
C HIS A 28 8.23 -18.26 -9.30
N ILE A 29 7.09 -18.89 -9.60
CA ILE A 29 6.59 -20.07 -8.91
C ILE A 29 7.55 -21.25 -9.09
N PHE A 30 8.00 -21.51 -10.31
CA PHE A 30 8.89 -22.63 -10.61
C PHE A 30 10.21 -22.54 -9.84
N PHE A 31 10.79 -21.35 -9.68
CA PHE A 31 12.04 -21.13 -8.94
C PHE A 31 11.84 -20.91 -7.43
N CYS A 32 10.59 -21.00 -6.94
CA CYS A 32 10.24 -20.87 -5.54
C CYS A 32 10.74 -19.58 -4.91
N LEU A 33 10.50 -18.44 -5.58
CA LEU A 33 10.93 -17.16 -5.06
C LEU A 33 10.16 -16.80 -3.77
N PRO A 34 10.88 -16.34 -2.74
CA PRO A 34 10.38 -16.32 -1.37
C PRO A 34 9.34 -15.24 -1.09
N PHE A 35 9.46 -14.04 -1.65
CA PHE A 35 8.93 -12.86 -0.98
C PHE A 35 7.51 -12.46 -1.38
N HIS A 36 6.80 -13.24 -2.20
CA HIS A 36 5.38 -12.99 -2.54
C HIS A 36 4.51 -14.19 -2.16
N ILE A 37 3.23 -13.94 -1.85
CA ILE A 37 2.21 -15.00 -1.95
C ILE A 37 2.39 -15.59 -3.36
N LEU A 38 2.68 -16.89 -3.46
CA LEU A 38 3.11 -17.55 -4.71
C LEU A 38 2.28 -17.13 -5.95
N PHE A 39 1.01 -16.83 -5.76
CA PHE A 39 0.05 -16.51 -6.82
C PHE A 39 -0.21 -15.00 -7.03
N ALA A 40 0.33 -14.12 -6.20
CA ALA A 40 0.18 -12.67 -6.35
C ALA A 40 0.67 -12.12 -7.71
N PRO A 41 1.87 -12.48 -8.22
CA PRO A 41 2.33 -11.99 -9.53
C PRO A 41 1.43 -12.51 -10.67
N LEU A 42 0.96 -13.76 -10.54
CA LEU A 42 0.04 -14.38 -11.49
C LEU A 42 -1.32 -13.65 -11.51
N LEU A 43 -1.86 -13.31 -10.34
CA LEU A 43 -3.10 -12.54 -10.23
C LEU A 43 -2.94 -11.14 -10.83
N ALA A 44 -1.82 -10.46 -10.57
CA ALA A 44 -1.52 -9.15 -11.15
C ALA A 44 -1.44 -9.19 -12.69
N GLY A 45 -0.83 -10.24 -13.25
CA GLY A 45 -0.81 -10.51 -14.69
C GLY A 45 -2.21 -10.76 -15.27
N ILE A 46 -3.02 -11.61 -14.63
CA ILE A 46 -4.40 -11.89 -15.07
C ILE A 46 -5.26 -10.63 -15.08
N VAL A 47 -5.24 -9.86 -13.99
CA VAL A 47 -6.01 -8.62 -13.88
C VAL A 47 -5.61 -7.64 -14.99
N ALA A 48 -4.32 -7.48 -15.25
CA ALA A 48 -3.84 -6.60 -16.32
C ALA A 48 -4.19 -7.10 -17.72
N LEU A 49 -4.15 -8.42 -17.97
CA LEU A 49 -4.61 -9.01 -19.23
C LEU A 49 -6.10 -8.78 -19.44
N LEU A 50 -6.93 -8.99 -18.42
CA LEU A 50 -8.37 -8.71 -18.48
C LEU A 50 -8.63 -7.24 -18.81
N THR A 51 -7.93 -6.32 -18.15
CA THR A 51 -8.02 -4.88 -18.42
C THR A 51 -7.61 -4.56 -19.86
N ALA A 52 -6.49 -5.11 -20.33
CA ALA A 52 -5.98 -4.85 -21.68
C ALA A 52 -6.92 -5.40 -22.76
N PHE A 53 -7.37 -6.65 -22.65
CA PHE A 53 -8.30 -7.23 -23.62
C PHE A 53 -9.64 -6.51 -23.63
N HIS A 54 -10.21 -6.24 -22.46
CA HIS A 54 -11.45 -5.50 -22.37
C HIS A 54 -11.35 -4.12 -23.06
N ALA A 55 -10.22 -3.43 -22.88
CA ALA A 55 -9.97 -2.15 -23.54
C ALA A 55 -9.72 -2.26 -25.07
N ILE A 56 -9.04 -3.32 -25.53
CA ILE A 56 -8.81 -3.53 -26.98
C ILE A 56 -10.11 -3.83 -27.72
N PHE A 57 -11.00 -4.63 -27.13
CA PHE A 57 -12.28 -4.98 -27.76
C PHE A 57 -13.28 -3.81 -27.78
N LEU A 58 -13.22 -2.93 -26.78
CA LEU A 58 -14.05 -1.73 -26.74
C LEU A 58 -13.33 -0.55 -27.37
N ARG A 59 -13.70 -0.20 -28.61
CA ARG A 59 -13.13 0.95 -29.36
C ARG A 59 -13.26 2.32 -28.66
N TYR A 60 -13.95 2.41 -27.52
CA TYR A 60 -14.16 3.66 -26.78
C TYR A 60 -14.02 3.47 -25.26
N PRO A 61 -13.40 4.42 -24.54
CA PRO A 61 -13.25 4.35 -23.09
C PRO A 61 -14.61 4.44 -22.39
N ASN A 62 -14.85 3.54 -21.44
CA ASN A 62 -16.06 3.48 -20.64
C ASN A 62 -15.73 3.54 -19.14
N ARG A 63 -16.73 3.76 -18.28
CA ARG A 63 -16.56 3.77 -16.83
C ARG A 63 -16.03 2.43 -16.29
N THR A 64 -16.40 1.32 -16.93
CA THR A 64 -15.89 -0.02 -16.58
C THR A 64 -14.39 -0.13 -16.84
N ASP A 65 -13.92 0.43 -17.95
CA ASP A 65 -12.49 0.48 -18.31
C ASP A 65 -11.69 1.30 -17.29
N PHE A 66 -12.20 2.47 -16.89
CA PHE A 66 -11.60 3.24 -15.79
C PHE A 66 -11.47 2.43 -14.50
N VAL A 67 -12.52 1.70 -14.10
CA VAL A 67 -12.49 0.89 -12.87
C VAL A 67 -11.48 -0.25 -12.99
N LEU A 68 -11.45 -0.95 -14.12
CA LEU A 68 -10.48 -2.03 -14.39
C LEU A 68 -9.04 -1.53 -14.39
N GLN A 69 -8.78 -0.35 -14.96
CA GLN A 69 -7.47 0.29 -14.96
C GLN A 69 -7.04 0.70 -13.55
N VAL A 70 -7.95 1.23 -12.73
CA VAL A 70 -7.67 1.57 -11.33
C VAL A 70 -7.38 0.31 -10.50
N ILE A 71 -8.17 -0.76 -10.69
CA ILE A 71 -7.93 -2.04 -10.00
C ILE A 71 -6.56 -2.59 -10.43
N ALA A 72 -6.26 -2.61 -11.72
CA ALA A 72 -4.97 -3.06 -12.24
C ALA A 72 -3.81 -2.21 -11.69
N ALA A 73 -3.97 -0.89 -11.59
CA ALA A 73 -2.96 -0.01 -11.00
C ALA A 73 -2.71 -0.32 -9.51
N LEU A 74 -3.77 -0.61 -8.75
CA LEU A 74 -3.66 -1.00 -7.33
C LEU A 74 -2.89 -2.32 -7.16
N PHE A 75 -3.25 -3.36 -7.93
CA PHE A 75 -2.53 -4.63 -7.91
C PHE A 75 -1.08 -4.48 -8.36
N SER A 76 -0.84 -3.70 -9.43
CA SER A 76 0.51 -3.44 -9.96
C SER A 76 1.36 -2.66 -8.96
N SER A 77 0.78 -1.74 -8.19
CA SER A 77 1.47 -0.98 -7.16
C SER A 77 1.91 -1.90 -6.01
N ALA A 78 1.00 -2.71 -5.48
CA ALA A 78 1.33 -3.67 -4.43
C ALA A 78 2.41 -4.65 -4.91
N PHE A 79 2.27 -5.15 -6.14
CA PHE A 79 3.25 -6.06 -6.74
C PHE A 79 4.61 -5.40 -6.97
N PHE A 80 4.66 -4.16 -7.43
CA PHE A 80 5.91 -3.42 -7.63
C PHE A 80 6.72 -3.29 -6.34
N PHE A 81 6.10 -2.83 -5.24
CA PHE A 81 6.82 -2.68 -3.97
C PHE A 81 7.30 -4.03 -3.43
N SER A 82 6.47 -5.06 -3.55
CA SER A 82 6.82 -6.41 -3.14
C SER A 82 8.03 -6.92 -3.96
N SER A 83 7.98 -6.81 -5.29
CA SER A 83 9.03 -7.31 -6.20
C SER A 83 10.32 -6.50 -6.06
N ALA A 84 10.22 -5.19 -5.82
CA ALA A 84 11.38 -4.36 -5.52
C ALA A 84 12.07 -4.79 -4.23
N LEU A 85 11.31 -5.11 -3.18
CA LEU A 85 11.84 -5.64 -1.93
C LEU A 85 12.50 -7.02 -2.15
N GLU A 86 11.89 -7.88 -2.96
CA GLU A 86 12.46 -9.17 -3.33
C GLU A 86 13.81 -9.01 -4.04
N THR A 87 13.87 -8.16 -5.07
CA THR A 87 15.12 -7.90 -5.81
C THR A 87 16.18 -7.32 -4.88
N PHE A 88 15.82 -6.39 -4.00
CA PHE A 88 16.74 -5.80 -3.04
C PHE A 88 17.31 -6.86 -2.10
N CYS A 89 16.46 -7.71 -1.53
CA CYS A 89 16.87 -8.74 -0.58
C CYS A 89 17.67 -9.87 -1.24
N LEU A 90 17.33 -10.27 -2.46
CA LEU A 90 18.09 -11.27 -3.21
C LEU A 90 19.45 -10.75 -3.69
N SER A 91 19.58 -9.44 -3.95
CA SER A 91 20.84 -8.84 -4.39
C SER A 91 21.82 -8.57 -3.24
N LYS A 92 21.38 -8.72 -1.98
CA LYS A 92 22.23 -8.52 -0.82
C LYS A 92 23.16 -9.73 -0.64
N ASN A 93 24.47 -9.49 -0.64
CA ASN A 93 25.46 -10.55 -0.50
C ASN A 93 25.40 -11.19 0.91
N LYS A 94 25.51 -12.52 0.95
CA LYS A 94 25.51 -13.32 2.19
C LYS A 94 26.72 -13.07 3.11
N ASP A 95 27.78 -12.42 2.61
CA ASP A 95 29.04 -12.25 3.34
C ASP A 95 29.01 -11.12 4.38
N ASP A 96 27.96 -10.29 4.38
CA ASP A 96 27.74 -9.28 5.44
C ASP A 96 27.13 -9.92 6.70
N SER A 97 27.95 -10.72 7.37
CA SER A 97 27.69 -11.33 8.70
C SER A 97 27.40 -10.33 9.84
N SER A 98 27.46 -9.02 9.56
CA SER A 98 27.15 -7.92 10.48
C SER A 98 25.70 -7.46 10.45
N SER A 99 24.86 -8.04 9.59
CA SER A 99 23.50 -7.54 9.33
C SER A 99 22.38 -8.35 9.99
N SER A 100 22.61 -8.89 11.20
CA SER A 100 21.54 -9.48 12.00
C SER A 100 20.48 -8.41 12.33
N GLY A 101 19.26 -8.58 11.81
CA GLY A 101 18.12 -7.68 12.05
C GLY A 101 17.65 -6.81 10.88
N ASP A 102 18.09 -7.05 9.64
CA ASP A 102 17.57 -6.32 8.48
C ASP A 102 16.20 -6.86 8.00
N ILE A 103 15.41 -6.01 7.34
CA ILE A 103 14.06 -6.32 6.82
C ILE A 103 14.07 -7.64 6.01
N CYS A 104 15.13 -7.88 5.24
CA CYS A 104 15.29 -9.07 4.41
C CYS A 104 15.37 -10.38 5.19
N GLU A 105 16.02 -10.40 6.35
CA GLU A 105 16.05 -11.58 7.22
C GLU A 105 14.62 -11.92 7.66
N GLY A 106 13.85 -10.88 7.97
CA GLY A 106 12.49 -11.05 8.44
C GLY A 106 11.50 -11.55 7.41
N VAL A 107 11.58 -11.02 6.19
CA VAL A 107 10.73 -11.54 5.11
C VAL A 107 11.19 -12.96 4.71
N THR A 108 12.47 -13.28 4.80
CA THR A 108 12.99 -14.62 4.45
C THR A 108 12.46 -15.66 5.43
N TYR A 109 12.51 -15.37 6.72
CA TYR A 109 12.00 -16.28 7.75
C TYR A 109 10.48 -16.53 7.60
N ARG A 110 9.69 -15.49 7.31
CA ARG A 110 8.23 -15.61 7.11
C ARG A 110 7.87 -16.49 5.91
N THR A 111 8.78 -16.63 4.96
CA THR A 111 8.54 -17.29 3.67
C THR A 111 9.26 -18.63 3.57
N GLU A 112 10.13 -18.94 4.54
CA GLU A 112 10.96 -20.15 4.58
C GLU A 112 10.14 -21.44 4.48
N SER A 113 9.03 -21.57 5.22
CA SER A 113 8.18 -22.75 5.16
C SER A 113 7.54 -22.95 3.77
N LEU A 114 7.09 -21.86 3.15
CA LEU A 114 6.49 -21.89 1.82
C LEU A 114 7.53 -22.25 0.74
N VAL A 115 8.71 -21.65 0.84
CA VAL A 115 9.86 -21.90 -0.03
C VAL A 115 10.34 -23.34 0.13
N GLY A 116 10.41 -23.85 1.36
CA GLY A 116 10.78 -25.22 1.66
C GLY A 116 9.82 -26.23 1.02
N SER A 117 8.52 -26.01 1.15
CA SER A 117 7.50 -26.85 0.51
C SER A 117 7.60 -26.80 -1.02
N CYS A 118 7.81 -25.62 -1.60
CA CYS A 118 7.96 -25.44 -3.04
C CYS A 118 9.22 -26.13 -3.58
N ASN A 119 10.36 -25.95 -2.90
CA ASN A 119 11.62 -26.63 -3.27
C ASN A 119 11.51 -28.14 -3.10
N GLY A 120 10.74 -28.64 -2.13
CA GLY A 120 10.45 -30.07 -2.01
C GLY A 120 9.72 -30.65 -3.24
N PHE A 121 8.90 -29.86 -3.91
CA PHE A 121 8.16 -30.28 -5.12
C PHE A 121 8.98 -30.06 -6.40
N PHE A 122 9.54 -28.86 -6.62
CA PHE A 122 10.21 -28.49 -7.87
C PHE A 122 11.73 -28.71 -7.85
N GLY A 123 12.36 -28.96 -6.71
CA GLY A 123 13.82 -28.94 -6.55
C GLY A 123 14.58 -29.86 -7.51
N ASN A 124 14.08 -31.07 -7.74
CA ASN A 124 14.69 -32.00 -8.69
C ASN A 124 14.63 -31.49 -10.14
N MET A 125 13.49 -30.90 -10.54
CA MET A 125 13.33 -30.32 -11.87
C MET A 125 14.19 -29.07 -12.05
N GLN A 126 14.24 -28.21 -11.02
CA GLN A 126 15.11 -27.03 -11.01
C GLN A 126 16.57 -27.46 -11.21
N ALA A 127 17.07 -28.44 -10.46
CA ALA A 127 18.45 -28.90 -10.56
C ALA A 127 18.83 -29.38 -11.98
N VAL A 128 17.93 -30.10 -12.65
CA VAL A 128 18.14 -30.55 -14.04
C VAL A 128 18.18 -29.37 -15.01
N VAL A 129 17.24 -28.44 -14.91
CA VAL A 129 17.17 -27.25 -15.77
C VAL A 129 18.41 -26.38 -15.57
N MET A 130 18.81 -26.13 -14.32
CA MET A 130 19.97 -25.28 -14.00
C MET A 130 21.28 -25.91 -14.47
N ARG A 131 21.44 -27.24 -14.33
CA ARG A 131 22.61 -27.96 -14.85
C ARG A 131 22.71 -27.85 -16.37
N ASN A 132 21.60 -27.98 -17.08
CA ASN A 132 21.59 -27.89 -18.55
C ASN A 132 21.80 -26.46 -19.05
N ALA A 133 21.28 -25.47 -18.33
CA ALA A 133 21.46 -24.05 -18.66
C ALA A 133 22.82 -23.49 -18.24
N ASN A 134 23.60 -24.24 -17.46
CA ASN A 134 24.86 -23.81 -16.84
C ASN A 134 24.72 -22.49 -16.05
N TRP A 135 23.60 -22.34 -15.34
CA TRP A 135 23.28 -21.18 -14.52
C TRP A 135 23.23 -21.56 -13.04
N GLU A 136 23.55 -20.61 -12.18
CA GLU A 136 23.32 -20.75 -10.75
C GLU A 136 21.87 -20.40 -10.39
N LEU A 137 21.26 -21.18 -9.49
CA LEU A 137 19.87 -20.99 -9.08
C LEU A 137 19.65 -19.59 -8.47
N HIS A 138 20.64 -19.08 -7.75
CA HIS A 138 20.59 -17.75 -7.15
C HIS A 138 20.53 -16.64 -8.21
N SER A 139 21.41 -16.72 -9.22
CA SER A 139 21.44 -15.79 -10.34
C SER A 139 20.13 -15.80 -11.16
N ALA A 140 19.55 -16.99 -11.37
CA ALA A 140 18.24 -17.11 -12.02
C ALA A 140 17.11 -16.44 -11.21
N ARG A 141 17.12 -16.59 -9.88
CA ARG A 141 16.15 -15.92 -8.99
C ARG A 141 16.27 -14.40 -9.04
N ILE A 142 17.48 -13.86 -8.97
CA ILE A 142 17.72 -12.41 -9.09
C ILE A 142 17.24 -11.90 -10.45
N PHE A 143 17.55 -12.62 -11.53
CA PHE A 143 17.13 -12.27 -12.88
C PHE A 143 15.59 -12.21 -12.98
N VAL A 144 14.89 -13.27 -12.59
CA VAL A 144 13.41 -13.31 -12.64
C VAL A 144 12.79 -12.19 -11.79
N SER A 145 13.27 -11.99 -10.57
CA SER A 145 12.80 -10.91 -9.69
C SER A 145 13.01 -9.53 -10.31
N SER A 146 14.21 -9.26 -10.84
CA SER A 146 14.52 -7.96 -11.44
C SER A 146 13.66 -7.67 -12.67
N CYS A 147 13.44 -8.67 -13.53
CA CYS A 147 12.52 -8.56 -14.67
C CYS A 147 11.08 -8.29 -14.21
N LEU A 148 10.60 -9.00 -13.19
CA LEU A 148 9.27 -8.78 -12.64
C LEU A 148 9.11 -7.38 -12.03
N THR A 149 10.13 -6.86 -11.35
CA THR A 149 10.11 -5.49 -10.82
C THR A 149 10.01 -4.46 -11.94
N ALA A 150 10.76 -4.63 -13.03
CA ALA A 150 10.71 -3.75 -14.20
C ALA A 150 9.36 -3.80 -14.92
N LEU A 151 8.78 -5.00 -15.07
CA LEU A 151 7.46 -5.20 -15.67
C LEU A 151 6.36 -4.63 -14.78
N ALA A 152 6.41 -4.84 -13.46
CA ALA A 152 5.47 -4.27 -12.51
C ALA A 152 5.51 -2.74 -12.52
N ALA A 153 6.70 -2.14 -12.59
CA ALA A 153 6.87 -0.70 -12.71
C ALA A 153 6.24 -0.17 -14.01
N SER A 154 6.50 -0.84 -15.14
CA SER A 154 5.96 -0.46 -16.44
C SER A 154 4.44 -0.63 -16.49
N GLN A 155 3.91 -1.72 -15.94
CA GLN A 155 2.49 -1.98 -15.81
C GLN A 155 1.81 -0.91 -14.95
N LEU A 156 2.42 -0.51 -13.83
CA LEU A 156 1.93 0.56 -12.97
C LEU A 156 1.89 1.91 -13.71
N LEU A 157 2.95 2.26 -14.43
CA LEU A 157 3.00 3.51 -15.20
C LEU A 157 1.92 3.54 -16.29
N ILE A 158 1.78 2.46 -17.07
CA ILE A 158 0.80 2.39 -18.15
C ILE A 158 -0.63 2.42 -17.61
N THR A 159 -0.94 1.60 -16.60
CA THR A 159 -2.29 1.57 -16.00
C THR A 159 -2.66 2.90 -15.34
N THR A 160 -1.69 3.58 -14.71
CA THR A 160 -1.90 4.93 -14.16
C THR A 160 -2.17 5.95 -15.26
N ALA A 161 -1.37 5.97 -16.33
CA ALA A 161 -1.58 6.86 -17.46
C ALA A 161 -2.95 6.61 -18.11
N LEU A 162 -3.30 5.35 -18.39
CA LEU A 162 -4.59 4.95 -18.94
C LEU A 162 -5.74 5.38 -18.03
N SER A 163 -5.64 5.20 -16.71
CA SER A 163 -6.67 5.62 -15.77
C SER A 163 -6.92 7.14 -15.81
N PHE A 164 -5.86 7.94 -15.97
CA PHE A 164 -5.96 9.38 -16.11
C PHE A 164 -6.63 9.77 -17.44
N TYR A 165 -6.21 9.15 -18.54
CA TYR A 165 -6.82 9.37 -19.85
C TYR A 165 -8.29 8.96 -19.87
N SER A 166 -8.62 7.79 -19.32
CA SER A 166 -9.99 7.31 -19.24
C SER A 166 -10.85 8.24 -18.36
N ALA A 167 -10.31 8.76 -17.26
CA ALA A 167 -11.02 9.75 -16.42
C ALA A 167 -11.31 11.05 -17.17
N HIS A 168 -10.35 11.52 -17.97
CA HIS A 168 -10.48 12.72 -18.79
C HIS A 168 -11.53 12.55 -19.89
N GLU A 169 -11.43 11.49 -20.69
CA GLU A 169 -12.33 11.21 -21.83
C GLU A 169 -13.78 10.97 -21.37
N THR A 170 -13.97 10.18 -20.32
CA THR A 170 -15.31 9.89 -19.79
C THR A 170 -15.90 11.04 -18.97
N LYS A 171 -15.16 12.15 -18.81
CA LYS A 171 -15.50 13.32 -17.99
C LYS A 171 -15.98 12.88 -16.60
N LEU A 172 -15.30 11.90 -16.01
CA LEU A 172 -15.66 11.32 -14.73
C LEU A 172 -15.55 12.39 -13.64
N ARG A 173 -16.71 12.83 -13.15
CA ARG A 173 -16.76 13.83 -12.08
C ARG A 173 -16.54 13.15 -10.74
N ILE A 174 -15.27 12.97 -10.36
CA ILE A 174 -14.90 12.47 -9.03
C ILE A 174 -15.32 13.53 -8.00
N ARG A 175 -16.43 13.24 -7.30
CA ARG A 175 -16.96 14.10 -6.23
C ARG A 175 -16.19 13.86 -4.93
N THR A 176 -16.26 14.84 -4.02
CA THR A 176 -15.60 14.82 -2.69
C THR A 176 -15.86 13.55 -1.89
N PHE A 177 -17.07 13.00 -1.98
CA PHE A 177 -17.43 11.77 -1.26
C PHE A 177 -16.59 10.55 -1.67
N HIS A 178 -16.09 10.47 -2.91
CA HIS A 178 -15.23 9.35 -3.33
C HIS A 178 -13.89 9.40 -2.62
N TYR A 179 -13.28 10.60 -2.54
CA TYR A 179 -12.01 10.80 -1.84
C TYR A 179 -12.14 10.51 -0.34
N GLN A 180 -13.22 10.98 0.29
CA GLN A 180 -13.52 10.70 1.69
C GLN A 180 -13.73 9.21 1.94
N PHE A 181 -14.44 8.51 1.05
CA PHE A 181 -14.65 7.07 1.19
C PHE A 181 -13.36 6.27 1.07
N VAL A 182 -12.56 6.53 0.03
CA VAL A 182 -11.26 5.85 -0.18
C VAL A 182 -10.31 6.14 0.97
N LEU A 183 -10.21 7.40 1.39
CA LEU A 183 -9.32 7.79 2.49
C LEU A 183 -9.77 7.18 3.82
N GLY A 184 -11.07 7.11 4.09
CA GLY A 184 -11.62 6.46 5.28
C GLY A 184 -11.29 4.98 5.33
N LEU A 185 -11.41 4.26 4.21
CA LEU A 185 -11.00 2.85 4.12
C LEU A 185 -9.50 2.68 4.36
N LEU A 186 -8.66 3.52 3.73
CA LEU A 186 -7.21 3.47 3.92
C LEU A 186 -6.82 3.74 5.38
N LEU A 187 -7.45 4.72 6.04
CA LEU A 187 -7.24 5.00 7.46
C LEU A 187 -7.62 3.82 8.36
N ILE A 188 -8.72 3.11 8.05
CA ILE A 188 -9.12 1.91 8.81
C ILE A 188 -8.10 0.79 8.63
N VAL A 189 -7.66 0.52 7.40
CA VAL A 189 -6.64 -0.50 7.14
C VAL A 189 -5.35 -0.15 7.86
N SER A 190 -4.88 1.10 7.79
CA SER A 190 -3.71 1.55 8.54
C SER A 190 -3.91 1.49 10.05
N ALA A 191 -5.13 1.68 10.55
CA ALA A 191 -5.44 1.54 11.97
C ALA A 191 -5.32 0.08 12.46
N LEU A 192 -5.66 -0.90 11.61
CA LEU A 192 -5.45 -2.32 11.92
C LEU A 192 -3.95 -2.62 12.08
N PHE A 193 -3.13 -2.13 11.15
CA PHE A 193 -1.67 -2.27 11.26
C PHE A 193 -1.12 -1.54 12.49
N HIS A 194 -1.62 -0.34 12.77
CA HIS A 194 -1.26 0.44 13.96
C HIS A 194 -1.56 -0.32 15.27
N TRP A 195 -2.66 -1.07 15.34
CA TRP A 195 -2.97 -1.95 16.46
C TRP A 195 -2.06 -3.17 16.51
N GLN A 196 -1.88 -3.85 15.38
CA GLN A 196 -1.11 -5.08 15.31
C GLN A 196 0.37 -4.88 15.69
N PHE A 197 0.98 -3.78 15.28
CA PHE A 197 2.39 -3.47 15.53
C PHE A 197 2.63 -2.57 16.74
N CYS A 198 1.66 -2.50 17.66
CA CYS A 198 1.82 -1.82 18.95
C CYS A 198 2.24 -0.35 18.86
N CYS A 199 1.72 0.39 17.87
CA CYS A 199 1.99 1.82 17.67
C CYS A 199 1.28 2.73 18.72
N LEU A 200 1.16 2.29 19.98
CA LEU A 200 0.07 2.70 20.89
C LEU A 200 0.40 3.85 21.86
N TYR A 201 1.28 4.80 21.50
CA TYR A 201 1.78 5.78 22.48
C TYR A 201 0.70 6.63 23.17
N TYR A 202 -0.36 7.06 22.47
CA TYR A 202 -1.38 7.96 23.06
C TYR A 202 -2.82 7.60 22.76
N PHE A 203 -3.10 7.15 21.54
CA PHE A 203 -4.48 6.91 21.14
C PHE A 203 -4.58 5.64 20.33
N VAL A 204 -4.93 4.56 21.04
CA VAL A 204 -5.18 3.25 20.44
C VAL A 204 -6.16 3.39 19.29
N SER A 205 -7.36 3.91 19.53
CA SER A 205 -8.46 3.90 18.56
C SER A 205 -8.58 5.12 17.65
N LEU A 206 -7.72 6.14 17.79
CA LEU A 206 -7.91 7.41 17.09
C LEU A 206 -7.75 7.32 15.57
N PRO A 207 -6.76 6.59 14.99
CA PRO A 207 -6.73 6.34 13.55
C PRO A 207 -8.01 5.66 13.03
N ALA A 208 -8.54 4.68 13.77
CA ALA A 208 -9.77 3.98 13.42
C ALA A 208 -10.99 4.91 13.51
N ALA A 209 -11.09 5.74 14.56
CA ALA A 209 -12.15 6.72 14.74
C ALA A 209 -12.15 7.78 13.62
N CYS A 210 -10.97 8.29 13.23
CA CYS A 210 -10.83 9.18 12.09
C CYS A 210 -11.25 8.51 10.78
N GLY A 211 -10.89 7.23 10.58
CA GLY A 211 -11.32 6.45 9.42
C GLY A 211 -12.85 6.31 9.34
N LEU A 212 -13.49 5.93 10.45
CA LEU A 212 -14.96 5.82 10.54
C LEU A 212 -15.66 7.18 10.32
N LEU A 213 -15.12 8.26 10.88
CA LEU A 213 -15.67 9.61 10.69
C LEU A 213 -15.54 10.06 9.22
N CYS A 214 -14.42 9.73 8.57
CA CYS A 214 -14.21 9.99 7.14
C CYS A 214 -15.20 9.21 6.26
N LEU A 215 -15.49 7.94 6.59
CA LEU A 215 -16.53 7.16 5.91
C LEU A 215 -17.93 7.76 6.12
N ALA A 216 -18.26 8.18 7.34
CA ALA A 216 -19.53 8.83 7.66
C ALA A 216 -19.71 10.15 6.88
N GLN A 217 -18.65 10.95 6.73
CA GLN A 217 -18.64 12.14 5.89
C GLN A 217 -18.91 11.79 4.41
N GLY A 218 -18.25 10.75 3.90
CA GLY A 218 -18.48 10.27 2.52
C GLY A 218 -19.93 9.84 2.28
N LEU A 219 -20.52 9.07 3.21
CA LEU A 219 -21.92 8.64 3.13
C LEU A 219 -22.90 9.81 3.19
N THR A 220 -22.72 10.72 4.15
CA THR A 220 -23.64 11.86 4.35
C THR A 220 -23.58 12.85 3.18
N THR A 221 -22.38 13.09 2.64
CA THR A 221 -22.17 13.91 1.44
C THR A 221 -22.85 13.32 0.20
N ARG A 222 -22.96 11.98 0.12
CA ARG A 222 -23.69 11.29 -0.97
C ARG A 222 -25.21 11.38 -0.80
N LEU A 223 -25.73 11.15 0.40
CA LEU A 223 -27.17 11.03 0.66
C LEU A 223 -27.89 12.39 0.59
N ARG A 224 -27.38 13.44 1.25
CA ARG A 224 -27.89 14.82 1.09
C ARG A 224 -26.96 15.84 1.76
N PRO A 225 -26.56 16.93 1.10
CA PRO A 225 -25.84 18.02 1.76
C PRO A 225 -26.77 18.68 2.78
N SER A 226 -26.47 18.53 4.06
CA SER A 226 -27.28 18.98 5.20
C SER A 226 -26.42 19.78 6.18
N SER A 227 -27.04 20.37 7.21
CA SER A 227 -26.28 20.95 8.33
C SER A 227 -25.37 19.91 8.99
N LEU A 228 -25.83 18.66 9.06
CA LEU A 228 -25.08 17.52 9.60
C LEU A 228 -23.82 17.21 8.78
N SER A 229 -23.86 17.28 7.44
CA SER A 229 -22.65 17.06 6.63
C SER A 229 -21.60 18.15 6.89
N ARG A 230 -22.01 19.41 7.11
CA ARG A 230 -21.08 20.50 7.48
C ARG A 230 -20.51 20.33 8.88
N ALA A 231 -21.34 19.95 9.84
CA ALA A 231 -20.89 19.67 11.20
C ALA A 231 -19.87 18.52 11.21
N LEU A 232 -20.11 17.47 10.41
CA LEU A 232 -19.17 16.38 10.22
C LEU A 232 -17.89 16.85 9.52
N ASP A 233 -17.96 17.70 8.49
CA ASP A 233 -16.77 18.26 7.82
C ASP A 233 -15.89 19.07 8.78
N VAL A 234 -16.50 19.90 9.65
CA VAL A 234 -15.79 20.62 10.71
C VAL A 234 -15.21 19.65 11.73
N ALA A 235 -15.99 18.68 12.22
CA ALA A 235 -15.49 17.65 13.14
C ALA A 235 -14.31 16.86 12.54
N GLY A 236 -14.35 16.58 11.24
CA GLY A 236 -13.23 15.93 10.54
C GLY A 236 -12.00 16.80 10.43
N THR A 237 -12.13 18.11 10.25
CA THR A 237 -10.96 19.00 10.31
C THR A 237 -10.29 18.95 11.69
N PHE A 238 -11.07 19.03 12.77
CA PHE A 238 -10.53 18.89 14.12
C PHE A 238 -9.92 17.51 14.37
N ALA A 239 -10.59 16.43 13.95
CA ALA A 239 -10.10 15.07 14.10
C ALA A 239 -8.78 14.86 13.32
N SER A 240 -8.65 15.42 12.12
CA SER A 240 -7.44 15.34 11.31
C SER A 240 -6.25 16.07 11.95
N ILE A 241 -6.48 17.23 12.57
CA ILE A 241 -5.45 17.98 13.31
C ILE A 241 -5.03 17.20 14.57
N ALA A 242 -6.00 16.65 15.30
CA ALA A 242 -5.73 15.82 16.47
C ALA A 242 -4.90 14.58 16.11
N LEU A 243 -5.25 13.90 15.01
CA LEU A 243 -4.49 12.77 14.46
C LEU A 243 -3.08 13.19 14.06
N PHE A 244 -2.93 14.28 13.30
CA PHE A 244 -1.62 14.77 12.89
C PHE A 244 -0.71 15.11 14.08
N SER A 245 -1.24 15.84 15.07
CA SER A 245 -0.52 16.20 16.30
C SER A 245 -0.11 14.95 17.09
N SER A 246 -1.03 14.00 17.27
CA SER A 246 -0.74 12.73 17.94
C SER A 246 0.36 11.92 17.22
N LEU A 247 0.36 11.91 15.88
CA LEU A 247 1.33 11.16 15.09
C LEU A 247 2.72 11.81 15.16
N LEU A 248 2.81 13.14 15.06
CA LEU A 248 4.06 13.86 15.26
C LEU A 248 4.66 13.58 16.64
N PHE A 249 3.82 13.59 17.67
CA PHE A 249 4.25 13.29 19.02
C PHE A 249 4.73 11.82 19.15
N SER A 250 4.04 10.88 18.50
CA SER A 250 4.41 9.46 18.49
C SER A 250 5.76 9.22 17.78
N ILE A 251 6.00 9.89 16.66
CA ILE A 251 7.29 9.86 15.95
C ILE A 251 8.39 10.43 16.85
N LEU A 252 8.15 11.57 17.49
CA LEU A 252 9.12 12.20 18.39
C LEU A 252 9.48 11.28 19.57
N CYS A 253 8.51 10.60 20.18
CA CYS A 253 8.77 9.62 21.24
C CYS A 253 9.54 8.39 20.73
N THR A 254 9.19 7.89 19.54
CA THR A 254 9.88 6.75 18.94
C THR A 254 11.35 7.10 18.66
N VAL A 255 11.61 8.24 18.04
CA VAL A 255 12.96 8.75 17.75
C VAL A 255 13.74 9.00 19.03
N SER A 256 13.12 9.63 20.03
CA SER A 256 13.76 9.86 21.32
C SER A 256 14.17 8.55 22.02
N SER A 257 13.38 7.50 21.88
CA SER A 257 13.71 6.18 22.45
C SER A 257 14.91 5.55 21.77
N ILE A 258 15.13 5.83 20.48
CA ILE A 258 16.27 5.32 19.71
C ILE A 258 17.56 6.03 20.12
N PHE A 259 17.51 7.35 20.29
CA PHE A 259 18.70 8.17 20.56
C PHE A 259 18.97 8.44 22.05
N ASP A 260 18.21 7.82 22.97
CA ASP A 260 18.25 8.03 24.43
C ASP A 260 18.31 9.51 24.86
N TRP A 261 17.53 10.36 24.18
CA TRP A 261 17.47 11.79 24.51
C TRP A 261 16.78 12.01 25.85
N ARG A 262 17.43 12.75 26.76
CA ARG A 262 16.91 13.07 28.10
C ARG A 262 16.46 14.52 28.19
N LEU A 263 15.42 14.88 27.45
CA LEU A 263 14.75 16.18 27.54
C LEU A 263 13.54 16.09 28.49
N SER A 264 13.27 17.16 29.25
CA SER A 264 12.14 17.22 30.20
C SER A 264 10.78 17.02 29.53
N ILE A 265 10.63 17.47 28.27
CA ILE A 265 9.38 17.33 27.49
C ILE A 265 9.04 15.86 27.17
N LEU A 266 10.05 14.98 27.13
CA LEU A 266 9.91 13.55 26.84
C LEU A 266 9.37 12.73 28.00
N ARG A 267 9.13 13.35 29.17
CA ARG A 267 8.45 12.69 30.29
C ARG A 267 7.08 12.14 29.88
N HIS A 268 6.40 12.84 28.97
CA HIS A 268 5.11 12.40 28.45
C HIS A 268 5.24 11.05 27.73
N CYS A 269 6.34 10.79 27.00
CA CYS A 269 6.53 9.54 26.25
C CYS A 269 6.45 8.28 27.12
N ARG A 270 6.66 8.41 28.44
CA ARG A 270 6.56 7.31 29.41
C ARG A 270 5.13 6.96 29.83
N TRP A 271 4.13 7.77 29.46
CA TRP A 271 2.73 7.57 29.85
C TRP A 271 2.19 6.22 29.35
N GLY A 272 2.52 5.85 28.11
CA GLY A 272 2.05 4.62 27.46
C GLY A 272 2.90 3.37 27.70
N ASP A 273 3.95 3.44 28.53
CA ASP A 273 4.97 2.39 28.63
C ASP A 273 4.39 1.04 29.06
N THR A 274 3.41 1.01 29.96
CA THR A 274 2.81 -0.24 30.44
C THR A 274 2.00 -0.95 29.36
N MET A 275 1.17 -0.21 28.63
CA MET A 275 0.40 -0.74 27.50
C MET A 275 1.31 -1.18 26.36
N MET A 276 2.34 -0.38 26.05
CA MET A 276 3.29 -0.72 25.01
C MET A 276 4.11 -1.97 25.36
N LYS A 277 4.57 -2.11 26.62
CA LYS A 277 5.24 -3.32 27.11
C LYS A 277 4.35 -4.55 27.04
N GLY A 278 3.07 -4.42 27.42
CA GLY A 278 2.09 -5.50 27.31
C GLY A 278 1.88 -5.94 25.86
N CYS A 279 1.68 -4.99 24.95
CA CYS A 279 1.49 -5.27 23.53
C CYS A 279 2.75 -5.87 22.89
N ARG A 280 3.94 -5.29 23.11
CA ARG A 280 5.22 -5.82 22.63
C ARG A 280 5.44 -7.24 23.13
N ARG A 281 5.15 -7.52 24.41
CA ARG A 281 5.23 -8.88 24.95
C ARG A 281 4.35 -9.86 24.17
N SER A 282 3.11 -9.51 23.88
CA SER A 282 2.23 -10.33 23.04
C SER A 282 2.80 -10.53 21.63
N LEU A 283 3.38 -9.47 21.06
CA LEU A 283 4.00 -9.51 19.73
C LEU A 283 5.21 -10.45 19.69
N HIS A 284 6.08 -10.41 20.70
CA HIS A 284 7.25 -11.29 20.82
C HIS A 284 6.86 -12.78 20.87
N PHE A 285 5.71 -13.12 21.46
CA PHE A 285 5.20 -14.49 21.50
C PHE A 285 4.31 -14.88 20.30
N SER A 286 4.11 -13.98 19.34
CA SER A 286 3.33 -14.24 18.14
C SER A 286 4.23 -14.74 17.01
N TYR A 287 3.71 -15.59 16.13
CA TYR A 287 4.41 -15.94 14.89
C TYR A 287 4.54 -14.70 13.99
N PRO A 288 5.71 -14.39 13.40
CA PRO A 288 6.93 -15.21 13.31
C PRO A 288 7.96 -15.02 14.44
N TYR A 289 7.75 -14.08 15.36
CA TYR A 289 8.76 -13.59 16.30
C TYR A 289 9.18 -14.56 17.40
N PHE A 290 8.45 -15.66 17.58
CA PHE A 290 8.70 -16.64 18.64
C PHE A 290 10.14 -17.20 18.66
N ASN A 291 10.78 -17.35 17.49
CA ASN A 291 12.13 -17.91 17.36
C ASN A 291 13.23 -16.86 17.13
N TRP A 292 12.89 -15.58 17.18
CA TRP A 292 13.82 -14.51 16.83
C TRP A 292 14.54 -13.96 18.05
N GLN A 293 15.73 -13.40 17.84
CA GLN A 293 16.43 -12.70 18.90
C GLN A 293 15.74 -11.37 19.21
N LEU A 294 15.65 -11.01 20.49
CA LEU A 294 15.04 -9.76 20.94
C LEU A 294 15.52 -8.50 20.18
N PRO A 295 16.83 -8.29 19.94
CA PRO A 295 17.29 -7.12 19.18
C PRO A 295 16.76 -7.08 17.73
N GLN A 296 16.61 -8.24 17.08
CA GLN A 296 16.07 -8.31 15.71
C GLN A 296 14.59 -7.93 15.70
N ILE A 297 13.82 -8.42 16.68
CA ILE A 297 12.40 -8.09 16.80
C ILE A 297 12.23 -6.60 17.06
N GLU A 298 13.04 -6.01 17.95
CA GLU A 298 12.97 -4.58 18.23
C GLU A 298 13.28 -3.72 17.01
N HIS A 299 14.26 -4.11 16.18
CA HIS A 299 14.60 -3.38 14.97
C HIS A 299 13.48 -3.42 13.91
N GLU A 300 12.94 -4.60 13.60
CA GLU A 300 11.84 -4.74 12.64
C GLU A 300 10.60 -3.99 13.12
N VAL A 301 10.20 -4.19 14.37
CA VAL A 301 9.00 -3.56 14.93
C VAL A 301 9.13 -2.05 14.90
N THR A 302 10.30 -1.50 15.28
CA THR A 302 10.53 -0.05 15.23
C THR A 302 10.45 0.47 13.80
N THR A 303 11.02 -0.24 12.83
CA THR A 303 10.97 0.13 11.41
C THR A 303 9.53 0.14 10.88
N ILE A 304 8.74 -0.90 11.19
CA ILE A 304 7.34 -0.99 10.81
C ILE A 304 6.51 0.12 11.49
N GLN A 305 6.78 0.41 12.76
CA GLN A 305 6.13 1.50 13.49
C GLN A 305 6.36 2.85 12.82
N ILE A 306 7.61 3.17 12.47
CA ILE A 306 7.94 4.41 11.75
C ILE A 306 7.19 4.47 10.42
N ALA A 307 7.19 3.39 9.64
CA ALA A 307 6.48 3.33 8.37
C ALA A 307 4.97 3.57 8.52
N ILE A 308 4.32 2.93 9.51
CA ILE A 308 2.90 3.13 9.81
C ILE A 308 2.63 4.58 10.20
N TYR A 309 3.47 5.18 11.04
CA TYR A 309 3.32 6.59 11.42
C TYR A 309 3.46 7.53 10.23
N THR A 310 4.43 7.30 9.33
CA THR A 310 4.59 8.10 8.12
C THR A 310 3.36 8.00 7.21
N VAL A 311 2.83 6.80 6.98
CA VAL A 311 1.62 6.58 6.17
C VAL A 311 0.41 7.27 6.79
N LEU A 312 0.19 7.08 8.09
CA LEU A 312 -0.91 7.75 8.81
C LEU A 312 -0.77 9.27 8.79
N LEU A 313 0.46 9.81 8.83
CA LEU A 313 0.72 11.23 8.77
C LEU A 313 0.32 11.79 7.40
N ILE A 314 0.70 11.11 6.31
CA ILE A 314 0.26 11.45 4.95
C ILE A 314 -1.27 11.42 4.86
N PHE A 315 -1.91 10.37 5.37
CA PHE A 315 -3.37 10.26 5.35
C PHE A 315 -4.05 11.34 6.21
N SER A 316 -3.47 11.73 7.34
CA SER A 316 -3.99 12.83 8.17
C SER A 316 -3.94 14.18 7.45
N LEU A 317 -2.87 14.46 6.70
CA LEU A 317 -2.73 15.68 5.87
C LEU A 317 -3.73 15.69 4.71
N LEU A 318 -3.87 14.56 4.01
CA LEU A 318 -4.89 14.41 2.98
C LEU A 318 -6.29 14.58 3.57
N TYR A 319 -6.51 14.04 4.76
CA TYR A 319 -7.80 14.12 5.43
C TYR A 319 -8.16 15.56 5.79
N PHE A 320 -7.20 16.28 6.39
CA PHE A 320 -7.30 17.70 6.64
C PHE A 320 -7.62 18.48 5.36
N TYR A 321 -6.85 18.27 4.28
CA TYR A 321 -7.06 18.97 3.01
C TYR A 321 -8.46 18.74 2.44
N PHE A 322 -8.93 17.49 2.39
CA PHE A 322 -10.26 17.19 1.83
C PHE A 322 -11.39 17.68 2.71
N SER A 323 -11.26 17.56 4.04
CA SER A 323 -12.27 18.05 5.00
C SER A 323 -12.36 19.57 4.93
N MET A 324 -11.23 20.30 4.95
CA MET A 324 -11.17 21.75 4.77
C MET A 324 -11.80 22.19 3.44
N LYS A 325 -11.43 21.52 2.34
CA LYS A 325 -11.99 21.80 1.02
C LYS A 325 -13.50 21.57 0.95
N SER A 326 -14.03 20.61 1.72
CA SER A 326 -15.47 20.37 1.83
C SER A 326 -16.16 21.47 2.64
N THR A 327 -15.59 21.85 3.79
CA THR A 327 -16.08 22.92 4.66
C THR A 327 -16.22 24.25 3.93
N PHE A 328 -15.21 24.65 3.16
CA PHE A 328 -15.16 25.97 2.49
C PHE A 328 -15.74 25.98 1.07
N ARG A 329 -16.27 24.86 0.56
CA ARG A 329 -17.02 24.85 -0.71
C ARG A 329 -18.40 25.49 -0.49
N LEU A 330 -18.42 26.82 -0.52
CA LEU A 330 -19.63 27.62 -0.61
C LEU A 330 -20.48 27.12 -1.80
N ARG A 331 -21.75 26.79 -1.54
CA ARG A 331 -22.73 26.57 -2.62
C ARG A 331 -22.82 27.86 -3.43
N LYS A 332 -22.19 27.91 -4.59
CA LYS A 332 -22.43 28.94 -5.62
C LYS A 332 -23.84 28.88 -6.24
N LYS A 333 -24.86 28.43 -5.50
CA LYS A 333 -26.21 28.20 -6.04
C LYS A 333 -27.30 28.34 -4.97
N LYS A 334 -27.66 29.59 -4.64
CA LYS A 334 -29.07 30.06 -4.55
C LYS A 334 -29.23 31.59 -4.37
N GLU A 335 -28.39 32.44 -4.97
CA GLU A 335 -28.66 33.90 -5.02
C GLU A 335 -29.16 34.40 -6.39
N ARG A 336 -29.34 33.50 -7.36
CA ARG A 336 -29.83 33.89 -8.71
C ARG A 336 -31.36 33.88 -8.87
N ASN A 337 -32.12 33.61 -7.81
CA ASN A 337 -33.60 33.55 -7.85
C ASN A 337 -34.25 34.35 -6.68
N ILE A 338 -33.68 35.47 -6.25
CA ILE A 338 -34.34 36.38 -5.28
C ILE A 338 -34.62 37.77 -5.89
N TYR A 339 -34.30 37.96 -7.17
CA TYR A 339 -34.81 39.07 -7.98
C TYR A 339 -35.61 38.45 -9.11
N PHE A 340 -36.88 38.84 -9.25
CA PHE A 340 -37.95 38.22 -10.04
C PHE A 340 -38.70 37.09 -9.30
N ASP A 341 -39.55 37.50 -8.34
CA ASP A 341 -41.01 37.31 -8.45
C ASP A 341 -41.71 38.51 -7.82
#